data_AF-A0A1A3NC17-F1
#
_entry.id   AF-A0A1A3NC17-F1
#
_cell.length_a   1.000
_cell.length_b   1.000
_cell.length_c   1.000
_cell.angle_alpha   90.00
_cell.angle_beta   90.00
_cell.angle_gamma   90.00
#
_symmetry.space_group_name_H-M   'P 1'
#
loop_
_entity.id
_entity.type
_entity.pdbx_description
1 polymer ?
#
loop_
_entity_poly.entity_id
_entity_poly.type
_entity_poly.pdbx_seq_one_letter_code
_entity_poly.pdbx_strand_id
1 'polypeptide(L)'
;MTHILVLLLALLLGVVAGLRSLTAPAVVAWAVFLSWLNLHGTWASWVGNLVTVVILTVLAIGELVNDKLPKTPPRTAPPVFAVRLIMGGFAGAALGTAWGYKWGSLGAGVVGAVLGTLGGFQARRALVAKNGGKDLPIALLEDSVAVLGGFAIVAAAAAL
;
A
#
# COMPACT_ATOMS: atom_id res chain seq x y z
N MET A 1 12.87 -18.06 -4.69
CA MET A 1 12.04 -17.10 -5.46
C MET A 1 12.77 -16.61 -6.69
N THR A 2 12.09 -16.50 -7.84
CA THR A 2 12.66 -15.79 -8.98
C THR A 2 12.62 -14.29 -8.72
N HIS A 3 13.70 -13.58 -9.04
CA HIS A 3 13.81 -12.13 -8.85
C HIS A 3 12.60 -11.37 -9.39
N ILE A 4 12.13 -11.75 -10.58
CA ILE A 4 11.01 -11.12 -11.29
C ILE A 4 9.70 -11.19 -10.48
N LEU A 5 9.41 -12.32 -9.83
CA LEU A 5 8.16 -12.49 -9.09
C LEU A 5 8.12 -11.58 -7.86
N VAL A 6 9.24 -11.45 -7.14
CA VAL A 6 9.36 -10.55 -5.98
C VAL A 6 9.20 -9.09 -6.40
N LEU A 7 9.77 -8.71 -7.54
CA LEU A 7 9.57 -7.36 -8.09
C LEU A 7 8.12 -7.10 -8.48
N LEU A 8 7.44 -8.09 -9.07
CA LEU A 8 6.03 -7.97 -9.43
C LEU A 8 5.15 -7.79 -8.19
N LEU A 9 5.36 -8.60 -7.14
CA LEU A 9 4.63 -8.47 -5.88
C LEU A 9 4.90 -7.12 -5.21
N ALA A 10 6.15 -6.66 -5.21
CA ALA A 10 6.52 -5.35 -4.70
C ALA A 10 5.88 -4.20 -5.50
N LEU A 11 5.80 -4.33 -6.83
CA LEU A 11 5.11 -3.38 -7.70
C LEU A 11 3.61 -3.32 -7.40
N LEU A 12 2.95 -4.47 -7.29
CA LEU A 12 1.52 -4.55 -6.95
C LEU A 12 1.26 -3.95 -5.56
N LEU A 13 2.14 -4.20 -4.60
CA LEU A 13 2.05 -3.61 -3.27
C LEU A 13 2.26 -2.08 -3.31
N GLY A 14 3.15 -1.62 -4.18
CA GLY A 14 3.29 -0.21 -4.53
C GLY A 14 1.99 0.37 -5.09
N VAL A 15 1.30 -0.32 -6.00
CA VAL A 15 -0.01 0.12 -6.53
C VAL A 15 -1.02 0.29 -5.40
N VAL A 16 -1.08 -0.64 -4.45
CA VAL A 16 -1.91 -0.53 -3.24
C VAL A 16 -1.54 0.72 -2.43
N ALA A 17 -0.26 1.01 -2.23
CA ALA A 17 0.21 2.22 -1.57
C ALA A 17 -0.17 3.50 -2.34
N GLY A 18 -0.21 3.43 -3.67
CA GLY A 18 -0.62 4.52 -4.55
C GLY A 18 -2.12 4.84 -4.45
N LEU A 19 -2.95 3.83 -4.18
CA LEU A 19 -4.37 4.01 -3.88
C LEU A 19 -4.54 4.56 -2.44
N ARG A 20 -3.88 3.92 -1.46
CA ARG A 20 -3.87 4.34 -0.05
C ARG A 20 -2.51 4.17 0.59
N SER A 21 -1.96 5.29 1.05
CA SER A 21 -0.55 5.43 1.45
C SER A 21 -0.19 4.49 2.59
N LEU A 22 -1.05 4.35 3.60
CA LEU A 22 -0.75 3.61 4.82
C LEU A 22 -1.25 2.16 4.79
N THR A 23 -2.00 1.78 3.75
CA THR A 23 -2.54 0.41 3.64
C THR A 23 -1.44 -0.60 3.36
N ALA A 24 -0.54 -0.31 2.41
CA ALA A 24 0.57 -1.19 2.08
C ALA A 24 1.51 -1.49 3.27
N PRO A 25 2.03 -0.50 4.02
CA PRO A 25 2.88 -0.78 5.18
C PRO A 25 2.11 -1.50 6.31
N ALA A 26 0.83 -1.19 6.54
CA ALA A 26 0.03 -1.90 7.53
C ALA A 26 -0.13 -3.39 7.19
N VAL A 27 -0.41 -3.71 5.93
CA VAL A 27 -0.52 -5.09 5.45
C VAL A 27 0.80 -5.84 5.60
N VAL A 28 1.94 -5.22 5.28
CA VAL A 28 3.26 -5.84 5.50
C VAL A 28 3.53 -6.08 6.99
N ALA A 29 3.19 -5.13 7.85
CA ALA A 29 3.33 -5.30 9.30
C ALA A 29 2.51 -6.50 9.82
N TRP A 30 1.27 -6.63 9.36
CA TRP A 30 0.44 -7.80 9.66
C TRP A 30 1.04 -9.10 9.12
N ALA A 31 1.57 -9.11 7.90
CA ALA A 31 2.19 -10.31 7.33
C ALA A 31 3.42 -10.75 8.14
N VAL A 32 4.25 -9.81 8.62
CA VAL A 32 5.42 -10.15 9.45
C VAL A 32 4.97 -10.60 10.85
N PHE A 33 3.97 -9.93 11.45
CA PHE A 33 3.41 -10.30 12.76
C PHE A 33 2.77 -11.71 12.76
N LEU A 34 2.06 -12.06 11.68
CA LEU A 34 1.48 -13.40 11.49
C LEU A 34 2.51 -14.45 11.03
N SER A 35 3.80 -14.10 11.00
CA SER A 35 4.89 -14.97 10.53
C SER A 35 4.76 -15.45 9.08
N TRP A 36 4.02 -14.73 8.25
CA TRP A 36 3.90 -14.98 6.81
C TRP A 36 5.15 -14.52 6.05
N LEU A 37 5.79 -13.46 6.53
CA LEU A 37 7.05 -12.95 6.02
C LEU A 37 8.11 -13.02 7.11
N ASN A 38 9.22 -13.69 6.83
CA ASN A 38 10.35 -13.76 7.76
C ASN A 38 11.33 -12.60 7.51
N LEU A 39 11.31 -11.62 8.42
CA LEU A 39 12.25 -10.49 8.42
C LEU A 39 13.23 -10.56 9.61
N HIS A 40 13.34 -11.71 10.28
CA HIS A 40 14.21 -11.86 11.44
C HIS A 40 15.68 -11.64 11.07
N GLY A 41 16.43 -10.91 11.91
CA GLY A 41 17.83 -10.56 11.63
C GLY A 41 18.03 -9.53 10.51
N THR A 42 16.95 -8.93 10.00
CA THR A 42 17.02 -7.89 8.95
C THR A 42 16.74 -6.50 9.50
N TRP A 43 17.02 -5.46 8.70
CA TRP A 43 16.74 -4.07 9.02
C TRP A 43 15.25 -3.77 9.28
N ALA A 44 14.35 -4.62 8.79
CA ALA A 44 12.90 -4.47 8.89
C ALA A 44 12.25 -5.44 9.91
N SER A 45 13.06 -6.07 10.78
CA SER A 45 12.57 -6.96 11.84
C SER A 45 11.56 -6.31 12.79
N TRP A 46 11.67 -5.01 13.03
CA TRP A 46 10.76 -4.23 13.86
C TRP A 46 9.35 -4.06 13.26
N VAL A 47 9.18 -4.28 11.95
CA VAL A 47 7.90 -4.06 11.25
C VAL A 47 6.79 -4.99 11.75
N GLY A 48 7.16 -6.20 12.18
CA GLY A 48 6.23 -7.16 12.78
C GLY A 48 5.98 -6.97 14.28
N ASN A 49 6.50 -5.92 14.91
CA ASN A 49 6.21 -5.67 16.33
C ASN A 49 4.74 -5.28 16.51
N LEU A 50 4.09 -5.80 17.56
CA LEU A 50 2.68 -5.50 17.85
C LEU A 50 2.40 -3.99 17.93
N VAL A 51 3.31 -3.21 18.53
CA VAL A 51 3.18 -1.75 18.62
C VAL A 51 3.17 -1.11 17.23
N THR A 52 4.07 -1.55 16.35
CA THR A 52 4.14 -1.08 14.96
C THR A 52 2.89 -1.44 14.17
N VAL A 53 2.40 -2.68 14.30
CA VAL A 53 1.15 -3.15 13.68
C VAL A 53 -0.03 -2.28 14.12
N VAL A 54 -0.17 -2.04 15.43
CA VAL A 54 -1.26 -1.21 15.98
C VAL A 54 -1.17 0.22 15.47
N ILE A 55 0.01 0.84 15.52
CA ILE A 55 0.20 2.22 15.04
C ILE A 55 -0.16 2.34 13.56
N LEU A 56 0.39 1.45 12.71
CA LEU A 56 0.12 1.48 11.27
C LEU A 56 -1.35 1.22 10.96
N THR A 57 -2.01 0.33 11.72
CA THR A 57 -3.44 0.06 11.57
C THR A 57 -4.28 1.28 11.94
N VAL A 58 -3.98 1.93 13.07
CA VAL A 58 -4.70 3.15 13.50
C VAL A 58 -4.50 4.28 12.49
N LEU A 59 -3.27 4.46 11.99
CA LEU A 59 -2.98 5.46 10.96
C LEU A 59 -3.73 5.15 9.65
N ALA A 60 -3.77 3.89 9.22
CA ALA A 60 -4.52 3.48 8.02
C ALA A 60 -6.03 3.70 8.17
N ILE A 61 -6.59 3.43 9.36
CA ILE A 61 -8.00 3.77 9.68
C ILE A 61 -8.20 5.29 9.64
N GLY A 62 -7.25 6.07 10.17
CA GLY A 62 -7.29 7.53 10.09
C GLY A 62 -7.30 8.04 8.65
N GLU A 63 -6.52 7.43 7.75
CA GLU A 63 -6.55 7.72 6.30
C GLU A 63 -7.92 7.36 5.67
N LEU A 64 -8.57 6.28 6.11
CA LEU A 64 -9.93 5.88 5.68
C LEU A 64 -10.99 6.88 6.08
N VAL A 65 -10.95 7.34 7.33
CA VAL A 65 -11.91 8.32 7.85
C VAL A 65 -11.69 9.69 7.20
N ASN A 66 -10.43 10.15 7.11
CA ASN A 66 -10.08 11.45 6.52
C ASN A 66 -10.40 11.57 5.03
N ASP A 67 -10.52 10.46 4.30
CA ASP A 67 -10.91 10.47 2.89
C ASP A 67 -12.42 10.69 2.70
N LYS A 68 -13.25 10.35 3.70
CA LYS A 68 -14.72 10.42 3.60
C LYS A 68 -15.33 11.73 4.12
N LEU A 69 -14.53 12.54 4.83
CA LEU A 69 -14.99 13.81 5.39
C LEU A 69 -15.04 14.90 4.28
N PRO A 70 -16.11 15.72 4.21
CA PRO A 70 -16.22 16.79 3.23
C PRO A 70 -15.18 17.88 3.52
N LYS A 71 -14.09 17.90 2.73
CA LYS A 71 -12.99 18.86 2.88
C LYS A 71 -13.34 20.23 2.27
N THR A 72 -13.17 21.30 3.05
CA THR A 72 -12.94 22.69 2.60
C THR A 72 -11.61 23.16 3.23
N PRO A 73 -10.75 24.01 2.62
CA PRO A 73 -10.51 24.45 1.23
C PRO A 73 -9.09 23.99 0.71
N PRO A 74 -8.62 24.39 -0.51
CA PRO A 74 -7.62 23.65 -1.28
C PRO A 74 -6.19 24.09 -0.96
N ARG A 75 -5.25 23.13 -0.89
CA ARG A 75 -3.80 23.39 -0.91
C ARG A 75 -3.09 22.27 -1.65
N THR A 76 -2.74 22.54 -2.91
CA THR A 76 -1.66 21.90 -3.69
C THR A 76 -0.97 20.73 -2.97
N ALA A 77 -1.34 19.48 -3.27
CA ALA A 77 -0.91 18.34 -2.43
C ALA A 77 0.25 17.45 -3.00
N PRO A 78 1.37 17.99 -3.53
CA PRO A 78 2.61 17.21 -3.67
C PRO A 78 3.03 16.43 -2.41
N PRO A 79 2.79 16.90 -1.16
CA PRO A 79 3.15 16.14 0.03
C PRO A 79 2.47 14.77 0.12
N VAL A 80 1.19 14.66 -0.26
CA VAL A 80 0.45 13.39 -0.17
C VAL A 80 0.98 12.39 -1.19
N PHE A 81 1.33 12.86 -2.39
CA PHE A 81 2.00 12.03 -3.39
C PHE A 81 3.36 11.52 -2.90
N ALA A 82 4.17 12.40 -2.29
CA ALA A 82 5.46 12.01 -1.74
C ALA A 82 5.32 10.93 -0.65
N VAL A 83 4.34 11.06 0.24
CA VAL A 83 4.04 10.03 1.25
C VAL A 83 3.70 8.70 0.60
N ARG A 84 2.89 8.66 -0.46
CA ARG A 84 2.57 7.42 -1.19
C ARG A 84 3.80 6.74 -1.77
N LEU A 85 4.71 7.51 -2.37
CA LEU A 85 5.96 6.98 -2.93
C LEU A 85 6.86 6.41 -1.83
N ILE A 86 7.00 7.12 -0.71
CA ILE A 86 7.81 6.68 0.42
C ILE A 86 7.21 5.39 1.01
N MET A 87 5.91 5.34 1.24
CA MET A 87 5.24 4.18 1.83
C MET A 87 5.23 2.97 0.88
N GLY A 88 5.03 3.19 -0.42
CA GLY A 88 5.11 2.13 -1.43
C GLY A 88 6.53 1.57 -1.58
N GLY A 89 7.54 2.45 -1.62
CA GLY A 89 8.94 2.03 -1.62
C GLY A 89 9.32 1.29 -0.35
N PHE A 90 8.87 1.75 0.82
CA PHE A 90 9.09 1.08 2.10
C PHE A 90 8.44 -0.31 2.14
N ALA A 91 7.16 -0.41 1.76
CA ALA A 91 6.44 -1.69 1.75
C ALA A 91 7.07 -2.68 0.76
N GLY A 92 7.44 -2.22 -0.44
CA GLY A 92 8.17 -3.01 -1.42
C GLY A 92 9.53 -3.49 -0.89
N ALA A 93 10.33 -2.59 -0.30
CA ALA A 93 11.62 -2.93 0.28
C ALA A 93 11.51 -3.94 1.42
N ALA A 94 10.52 -3.79 2.29
CA ALA A 94 10.26 -4.71 3.39
C ALA A 94 9.87 -6.10 2.86
N LEU A 95 8.96 -6.18 1.88
CA LEU A 95 8.59 -7.43 1.23
C LEU A 95 9.80 -8.12 0.58
N GLY A 96 10.56 -7.41 -0.27
CA GLY A 96 11.70 -8.01 -0.96
C GLY A 96 12.89 -8.33 -0.07
N THR A 97 12.95 -7.78 1.15
CA THR A 97 13.98 -8.14 2.14
C THR A 97 13.86 -9.61 2.56
N ALA A 98 12.66 -10.19 2.59
CA ALA A 98 12.48 -11.61 2.91
C ALA A 98 13.17 -12.57 1.91
N TRP A 99 13.48 -12.10 0.69
CA TRP A 99 14.18 -12.87 -0.35
C TRP A 99 15.47 -12.22 -0.85
N GLY A 100 16.02 -11.23 -0.14
CA GLY A 100 17.30 -10.60 -0.47
C GLY A 100 17.26 -9.57 -1.61
N TYR A 101 16.08 -9.16 -2.10
CA TYR A 101 15.92 -8.24 -3.23
C TYR A 101 15.47 -6.83 -2.81
N LYS A 102 15.96 -6.36 -1.67
CA LYS A 102 15.57 -5.07 -1.05
C LYS A 102 15.54 -3.89 -2.02
N TRP A 103 16.61 -3.68 -2.79
CA TRP A 103 16.74 -2.47 -3.61
C TRP A 103 15.89 -2.52 -4.89
N GLY A 104 15.82 -3.68 -5.54
CA GLY A 104 14.95 -3.88 -6.70
C GLY A 104 13.48 -3.73 -6.31
N SER A 105 13.08 -4.35 -5.19
CA SER A 105 11.70 -4.28 -4.68
C SER A 105 11.32 -2.88 -4.17
N LEU A 106 12.26 -2.11 -3.61
CA LEU A 106 12.05 -0.70 -3.31
C LEU A 106 11.68 0.08 -4.58
N GLY A 107 12.49 -0.05 -5.64
CA GLY A 107 12.24 0.62 -6.91
C GLY A 107 10.90 0.20 -7.51
N ALA A 108 10.60 -1.10 -7.51
CA ALA A 108 9.32 -1.63 -7.97
C ALA A 108 8.13 -1.07 -7.17
N GLY A 109 8.25 -0.97 -5.84
CA GLY A 109 7.24 -0.38 -4.96
C GLY A 109 7.00 1.11 -5.23
N VAL A 110 8.06 1.88 -5.49
CA VAL A 110 7.95 3.30 -5.89
C VAL A 110 7.23 3.44 -7.23
N VAL A 111 7.64 2.65 -8.23
CA VAL A 111 6.98 2.65 -9.56
C VAL A 111 5.51 2.25 -9.43
N GLY A 112 5.22 1.22 -8.64
CA GLY A 112 3.86 0.81 -8.32
C GLY A 112 3.04 1.94 -7.70
N ALA A 113 3.61 2.70 -6.75
CA ALA A 113 2.91 3.82 -6.11
C ALA A 113 2.55 4.94 -7.08
N VAL A 114 3.43 5.24 -8.04
CA VAL A 114 3.14 6.18 -9.13
C VAL A 114 1.97 5.67 -9.98
N LEU A 115 2.03 4.40 -10.41
CA LEU A 115 0.98 3.78 -11.22
C LEU A 115 -0.37 3.74 -10.50
N GLY A 116 -0.37 3.36 -9.21
CA GLY A 116 -1.59 3.31 -8.39
C GLY A 116 -2.19 4.70 -8.16
N THR A 117 -1.36 5.72 -7.96
CA THR A 117 -1.87 7.09 -7.75
C THR A 117 -2.48 7.67 -9.03
N LEU A 118 -1.77 7.57 -10.16
CA LEU A 118 -2.26 8.09 -11.44
C LEU A 118 -3.44 7.28 -11.98
N GLY A 119 -3.35 5.95 -11.91
CA GLY A 119 -4.39 5.03 -12.34
C GLY A 119 -5.65 5.13 -11.48
N GLY A 120 -5.50 5.16 -10.15
CA GLY A 120 -6.62 5.34 -9.21
C GLY A 120 -7.35 6.66 -9.42
N PHE A 121 -6.61 7.76 -9.61
CA PHE A 121 -7.22 9.07 -9.89
C PHE A 121 -8.05 9.07 -11.19
N GLN A 122 -7.51 8.50 -12.28
CA GLN A 122 -8.22 8.42 -13.54
C GLN A 122 -9.45 7.49 -13.46
N ALA A 123 -9.30 6.33 -12.82
CA ALA A 123 -10.39 5.38 -12.63
C ALA A 123 -11.53 5.98 -11.79
N ARG A 124 -11.20 6.61 -10.65
CA ARG A 124 -12.19 7.29 -9.78
C ARG A 124 -12.92 8.39 -10.54
N ARG A 125 -12.19 9.25 -11.25
CA ARG A 125 -12.81 10.32 -12.07
C ARG A 125 -13.76 9.76 -13.14
N ALA A 126 -13.36 8.69 -13.83
CA ALA A 126 -14.20 8.06 -14.85
C ALA A 126 -15.44 7.39 -14.24
N LEU A 127 -15.30 6.72 -13.10
CA LEU A 127 -16.39 6.03 -12.40
C LEU A 127 -17.39 7.02 -11.79
N VAL A 128 -16.91 8.11 -11.17
CA VAL A 128 -17.77 9.15 -10.58
C VAL A 128 -18.60 9.84 -11.66
N ALA A 129 -18.01 10.11 -12.83
CA ALA A 129 -18.72 10.65 -13.99
C ALA A 129 -19.82 9.71 -14.49
N LYS A 130 -19.59 8.39 -14.45
CA LYS A 130 -20.60 7.38 -14.84
C LYS A 130 -21.67 7.12 -13.76
N ASN A 131 -21.36 7.35 -12.48
CA ASN A 131 -22.23 7.04 -11.35
C ASN A 131 -23.09 8.25 -10.90
N GLY A 132 -23.30 9.23 -11.79
CA GLY A 132 -24.12 10.41 -11.52
C GLY A 132 -23.58 11.29 -10.38
N GLY A 133 -22.25 11.32 -10.16
CA GLY A 133 -21.61 12.17 -9.15
C GLY A 133 -21.57 11.60 -7.73
N LYS A 134 -22.03 10.36 -7.51
CA LYS A 134 -21.95 9.69 -6.19
C LYS A 134 -20.56 9.11 -5.96
N ASP A 135 -19.73 9.83 -5.20
CA ASP A 135 -18.33 9.47 -4.90
C ASP A 135 -18.19 8.39 -3.80
N LEU A 136 -19.08 8.37 -2.82
CA LEU A 136 -18.98 7.49 -1.64
C LEU A 136 -18.92 5.98 -1.97
N PRO A 137 -19.77 5.43 -2.87
CA PRO A 137 -19.73 4.00 -3.19
C PRO A 137 -18.44 3.57 -3.90
N ILE A 138 -17.88 4.47 -4.73
CA ILE A 138 -16.66 4.21 -5.49
C ILE A 138 -15.44 4.24 -4.56
N ALA A 139 -15.40 5.21 -3.64
CA ALA A 139 -14.37 5.27 -2.62
C ALA A 139 -14.35 4.00 -1.75
N LEU A 140 -15.53 3.51 -1.31
CA LEU A 140 -15.61 2.26 -0.54
C LEU A 140 -15.12 1.03 -1.31
N LEU A 141 -15.38 0.98 -2.62
CA LEU A 141 -14.90 -0.10 -3.48
C LEU A 141 -13.36 -0.04 -3.62
N GLU A 142 -12.81 1.15 -3.85
CA GLU A 142 -11.37 1.37 -3.92
C GLU A 142 -10.66 0.95 -2.62
N ASP A 143 -11.23 1.32 -1.47
CA ASP A 143 -10.74 0.93 -0.14
C ASP A 143 -10.70 -0.60 0.02
N SER A 144 -11.77 -1.26 -0.41
CA SER A 144 -11.90 -2.72 -0.32
C SER A 144 -10.86 -3.42 -1.21
N VAL A 145 -10.66 -2.91 -2.43
CA VAL A 145 -9.65 -3.43 -3.36
C VAL A 145 -8.24 -3.22 -2.82
N ALA A 146 -7.94 -2.06 -2.23
CA ALA A 146 -6.63 -1.77 -1.65
C ALA A 146 -6.32 -2.71 -0.48
N VAL A 147 -7.26 -2.89 0.46
CA VAL A 147 -7.06 -3.75 1.63
C VAL A 147 -6.99 -5.23 1.24
N LEU A 148 -8.00 -5.74 0.52
CA LEU A 148 -8.06 -7.15 0.13
C LEU A 148 -6.93 -7.51 -0.85
N GLY A 149 -6.64 -6.63 -1.81
CA GLY A 149 -5.55 -6.79 -2.75
C GLY A 149 -4.20 -6.80 -2.04
N GLY A 150 -3.99 -5.89 -1.08
CA GLY A 150 -2.80 -5.88 -0.23
C GLY A 150 -2.59 -7.23 0.48
N PHE A 151 -3.60 -7.69 1.21
CA PHE A 151 -3.53 -8.98 1.92
C PHE A 151 -3.32 -10.16 0.97
N ALA A 152 -3.96 -10.17 -0.20
CA ALA A 152 -3.77 -11.20 -1.22
C ALA A 152 -2.33 -11.23 -1.75
N ILE A 153 -1.69 -10.06 -1.94
CA ILE A 153 -0.29 -9.96 -2.38
C ILE A 153 0.66 -10.55 -1.34
N VAL A 154 0.52 -10.19 -0.05
CA VAL A 154 1.39 -10.74 1.00
C VAL A 154 1.09 -12.20 1.29
N ALA A 155 -0.16 -12.65 1.16
CA ALA A 155 -0.51 -14.07 1.25
C ALA A 155 0.10 -14.87 0.10
N ALA A 156 0.05 -14.35 -1.13
CA ALA A 156 0.71 -14.95 -2.28
C ALA A 156 2.23 -15.00 -2.06
N ALA A 157 2.84 -13.95 -1.50
CA ALA A 157 4.24 -13.94 -1.15
C ALA A 157 4.60 -15.01 -0.09
N ALA A 158 3.70 -15.28 0.86
CA ALA A 158 3.90 -16.28 1.92
C ALA A 158 3.68 -17.73 1.46
N ALA A 159 2.87 -17.94 0.43
CA ALA A 159 2.56 -19.26 -0.13
C ALA A 159 3.67 -19.80 -1.07
N LEU A 160 4.79 -19.10 -1.17
CA LEU A 160 5.84 -19.26 -2.17
C LEU A 160 7.21 -19.53 -1.54
#